data_AF-K2B121-F1
#
_entry.id   AF-K2B121-F1
#
_cell.length_a   1.000
_cell.length_b   1.000
_cell.length_c   1.000
_cell.angle_alpha   90.00
_cell.angle_beta   90.00
_cell.angle_gamma   90.00
#
_symmetry.space_group_name_H-M   'P 1'
#
loop_
_entity.id
_entity.type
_entity.pdbx_description
1 polymer ?
#
loop_
_entity_poly.entity_id
_entity_poly.type
_entity_poly.pdbx_seq_one_letter_code
_entity_poly.pdbx_strand_id
1 'polypeptide(L)'
;SADVPRKDTIDLAGLGQKESEVVKVHYIAEIIEARMSEIFQKVDEELQSVHRSQLLPAGIIFTGGGANISGIVDLAKDELGLPAIIGYPIDVDSISDKVNSLAFSPAIGLVEWGASMATSHIRKGPSRLQGAGKALEKIQGFWKTLIP
;
A
#
# COMPACT_ATOMS: atom_id res chain seq x y z
N SER A 1 8.00 -12.81 -18.43
CA SER A 1 9.05 -13.32 -19.35
C SER A 1 8.90 -12.80 -20.77
N ALA A 2 7.68 -12.48 -21.23
CA ALA A 2 7.39 -12.05 -22.60
C ALA A 2 8.27 -10.89 -23.11
N ASP A 3 8.54 -9.89 -22.28
CA ASP A 3 9.31 -8.70 -22.68
C ASP A 3 10.83 -8.84 -22.52
N VAL A 4 11.32 -9.99 -22.05
CA VAL A 4 12.76 -10.21 -21.82
C VAL A 4 13.40 -10.84 -23.07
N PRO A 5 14.41 -10.21 -23.70
CA PRO A 5 15.05 -10.76 -24.89
C PRO A 5 15.70 -12.12 -24.63
N ARG A 6 15.45 -13.08 -25.52
CA ARG A 6 15.96 -14.47 -25.37
C ARG A 6 17.48 -14.61 -25.47
N LYS A 7 18.16 -13.59 -25.97
CA LYS A 7 19.62 -13.60 -26.18
C LYS A 7 20.38 -12.94 -25.02
N ASP A 8 19.69 -12.24 -24.13
CA ASP A 8 20.33 -11.54 -23.02
C ASP A 8 20.88 -12.55 -22.02
N THR A 9 22.11 -12.33 -21.59
CA THR A 9 22.84 -13.19 -20.66
C THR A 9 23.46 -12.38 -19.55
N ILE A 10 23.60 -13.00 -18.39
CA ILE A 10 24.28 -12.42 -17.24
C ILE A 10 25.31 -13.42 -16.71
N ASP A 11 26.49 -12.93 -16.35
CA ASP A 11 27.50 -13.73 -15.62
C ASP A 11 27.24 -13.60 -14.11
N LEU A 12 26.98 -14.74 -13.48
CA LEU A 12 26.69 -14.82 -12.05
C LEU A 12 27.89 -14.44 -11.18
N ALA A 13 29.13 -14.55 -11.68
CA ALA A 13 30.30 -14.08 -10.93
C ALA A 13 30.23 -12.58 -10.62
N GLY A 14 29.66 -11.79 -11.54
CA GLY A 14 29.41 -10.35 -11.33
C GLY A 14 28.37 -10.04 -10.24
N LEU A 15 27.60 -11.05 -9.81
CA LEU A 15 26.58 -10.96 -8.76
C LEU A 15 27.00 -11.66 -7.45
N GLY A 16 28.26 -12.06 -7.33
CA GLY A 16 28.82 -12.63 -6.09
C GLY A 16 28.90 -14.16 -6.05
N GLN A 17 28.64 -14.87 -7.15
CA GLN A 17 29.01 -16.28 -7.26
C GLN A 17 30.53 -16.46 -7.34
N LYS A 18 31.06 -17.55 -6.78
CA LYS A 18 32.50 -17.84 -6.82
C LYS A 18 33.00 -18.28 -8.19
N GLU A 19 32.16 -18.97 -8.95
CA GLU A 19 32.50 -19.48 -10.27
C GLU A 19 31.75 -18.66 -11.34
N SER A 20 32.38 -18.49 -12.50
CA SER A 20 31.75 -17.81 -13.64
C SER A 20 30.76 -18.78 -14.27
N GLU A 21 29.49 -18.39 -14.22
CA GLU A 21 28.39 -19.13 -14.79
C GLU A 21 27.53 -18.13 -15.56
N VAL A 22 27.42 -18.32 -16.88
CA VAL A 22 26.65 -17.44 -17.74
C VAL A 22 25.26 -18.03 -17.97
N VAL A 23 24.24 -17.31 -17.53
CA VAL A 23 22.84 -17.75 -17.63
C VAL A 23 22.03 -16.79 -18.49
N LYS A 24 20.99 -17.32 -19.15
CA LYS A 24 20.06 -16.51 -19.94
C LYS A 24 19.12 -15.77 -19.01
N VAL A 25 18.99 -14.45 -19.20
CA VAL A 25 18.07 -13.62 -18.39
C VAL A 25 16.62 -14.07 -18.58
N HIS A 26 16.26 -14.52 -19.79
CA HIS A 26 14.95 -15.08 -20.08
C HIS A 26 14.59 -16.29 -19.20
N TYR A 27 15.56 -17.19 -18.94
CA TYR A 27 15.35 -18.35 -18.09
C TYR A 27 15.08 -17.95 -16.63
N ILE A 28 15.81 -16.94 -16.13
CA ILE A 28 15.54 -16.38 -14.81
C ILE A 28 14.12 -15.78 -14.77
N ALA A 29 13.73 -15.06 -15.82
CA ALA A 29 12.41 -14.44 -15.91
C ALA A 29 11.28 -15.49 -15.92
N GLU A 30 11.46 -16.65 -16.57
CA GLU A 30 10.51 -17.77 -16.52
C GLU A 30 10.35 -18.32 -15.08
N ILE A 31 11.45 -18.47 -14.35
CA ILE A 31 11.41 -18.91 -12.94
C ILE A 31 10.67 -17.89 -12.07
N ILE A 32 10.96 -16.60 -12.24
CA ILE A 32 10.29 -15.52 -11.50
C ILE A 32 8.79 -15.51 -11.81
N GLU A 33 8.41 -15.60 -13.09
CA GLU A 33 7.01 -15.63 -13.51
C GLU A 33 6.26 -16.79 -12.88
N ALA A 34 6.81 -18.02 -12.94
CA ALA A 34 6.19 -19.18 -12.32
C ALA A 34 5.97 -19.01 -10.81
N ARG A 35 6.93 -18.39 -10.10
CA ARG A 35 6.79 -18.09 -8.67
C ARG A 35 5.74 -17.02 -8.39
N MET A 36 5.63 -16.01 -9.25
CA MET A 36 4.61 -14.97 -9.11
C MET A 36 3.21 -15.50 -9.39
N SER A 37 3.02 -16.34 -10.42
CA SER A 37 1.76 -17.05 -10.66
C SER A 37 1.34 -17.89 -9.46
N GLU A 38 2.26 -18.66 -8.86
CA GLU A 38 1.96 -19.43 -7.64
C GLU A 38 1.52 -18.54 -6.47
N ILE A 39 2.15 -17.37 -6.30
CA ILE A 39 1.74 -16.40 -5.28
C ILE A 39 0.34 -15.87 -5.58
N PHE A 40 0.04 -15.52 -6.82
CA PHE A 40 -1.29 -15.04 -7.21
C PHE A 40 -2.37 -16.09 -7.06
N GLN A 41 -2.09 -17.36 -7.37
CA GLN A 41 -3.02 -18.45 -7.09
C GLN A 41 -3.35 -18.55 -5.60
N LYS A 42 -2.35 -18.44 -4.72
CA LYS A 42 -2.57 -18.41 -3.26
C LYS A 42 -3.38 -17.19 -2.81
N VAL A 43 -3.18 -16.04 -3.45
CA VAL A 43 -3.98 -14.84 -3.19
C VAL A 43 -5.43 -15.07 -3.62
N ASP A 44 -5.66 -15.67 -4.79
CA ASP A 44 -7.02 -15.96 -5.25
C ASP A 44 -7.71 -16.99 -4.36
N GLU A 45 -7.01 -18.04 -3.92
CA GLU A 45 -7.53 -19.00 -2.93
C GLU A 45 -8.02 -18.28 -1.66
N GLU A 46 -7.25 -17.33 -1.14
CA GLU A 46 -7.64 -16.53 0.02
C GLU A 46 -8.87 -15.65 -0.29
N LEU A 47 -8.90 -15.00 -1.46
CA LEU A 47 -10.05 -14.20 -1.90
C LEU A 47 -11.31 -15.05 -2.11
N GLN A 48 -11.17 -16.27 -2.63
CA GLN A 48 -12.27 -17.23 -2.76
C GLN A 48 -12.81 -17.62 -1.38
N SER A 49 -11.93 -17.86 -0.40
CA SER A 49 -12.34 -18.23 0.97
C SER A 49 -13.26 -17.20 1.63
N VAL A 50 -13.07 -15.91 1.30
CA VAL A 50 -13.90 -14.80 1.79
C VAL A 50 -14.99 -14.38 0.80
N HIS A 51 -15.20 -15.16 -0.28
CA HIS A 51 -16.19 -14.91 -1.34
C HIS A 51 -16.00 -13.55 -2.04
N ARG A 52 -14.74 -13.16 -2.28
CA ARG A 52 -14.35 -11.90 -2.92
C ARG A 52 -13.48 -12.05 -4.17
N SER A 53 -13.16 -13.27 -4.60
CA SER A 53 -12.43 -13.50 -5.85
C SER A 53 -13.13 -12.79 -7.01
N GLN A 54 -12.38 -12.02 -7.80
CA GLN A 54 -12.86 -11.19 -8.91
C GLN A 54 -13.92 -10.12 -8.55
N LEU A 55 -14.22 -9.90 -7.27
CA LEU A 55 -15.26 -8.98 -6.79
C LEU A 55 -14.69 -7.75 -6.07
N LEU A 56 -13.51 -7.30 -6.49
CA LEU A 56 -12.83 -6.12 -5.96
C LEU A 56 -12.85 -4.99 -6.99
N PRO A 57 -13.82 -4.04 -6.92
CA PRO A 57 -13.97 -2.99 -7.93
C PRO A 57 -12.76 -2.07 -8.07
N ALA A 58 -12.03 -1.85 -6.96
CA ALA A 58 -10.79 -1.08 -6.96
C ALA A 58 -9.60 -1.84 -7.56
N GLY A 59 -9.74 -3.15 -7.78
CA GLY A 59 -8.68 -4.01 -8.28
C GLY A 59 -7.55 -4.24 -7.28
N ILE A 60 -6.35 -4.43 -7.83
CA ILE A 60 -5.11 -4.73 -7.12
C ILE A 60 -4.18 -3.54 -7.24
N ILE A 61 -3.58 -3.14 -6.11
CA ILE A 61 -2.55 -2.10 -6.07
C ILE A 61 -1.28 -2.74 -5.53
N PHE A 62 -0.26 -2.84 -6.36
CA PHE A 62 1.06 -3.33 -5.95
C PHE A 62 1.87 -2.24 -5.29
N THR A 63 2.54 -2.59 -4.21
CA THR A 63 3.47 -1.72 -3.46
C THR A 63 4.66 -2.54 -2.97
N GLY A 64 5.66 -1.89 -2.38
CA GLY A 64 6.87 -2.55 -1.91
C GLY A 64 7.86 -2.89 -3.03
N GLY A 65 9.01 -3.44 -2.66
CA GLY A 65 10.10 -3.73 -3.62
C GLY A 65 9.71 -4.75 -4.70
N GLY A 66 8.84 -5.72 -4.39
CA GLY A 66 8.37 -6.73 -5.33
C GLY A 66 7.52 -6.17 -6.47
N ALA A 67 6.92 -4.99 -6.29
CA ALA A 67 6.18 -4.30 -7.34
C ALA A 67 7.08 -3.81 -8.50
N ASN A 68 8.41 -3.82 -8.34
CA ASN A 68 9.35 -3.47 -9.41
C ASN A 68 9.59 -4.61 -10.42
N ILE A 69 9.00 -5.79 -10.23
CA ILE A 69 9.12 -6.89 -11.18
C ILE A 69 8.41 -6.51 -12.49
N SER A 70 9.15 -6.53 -13.60
CA SER A 70 8.60 -6.21 -14.92
C SER A 70 7.49 -7.19 -15.29
N GLY A 71 6.37 -6.68 -15.81
CA GLY A 71 5.23 -7.49 -16.23
C GLY A 71 4.34 -8.01 -15.09
N ILE A 72 4.61 -7.64 -13.82
CA ILE A 72 3.81 -8.09 -12.67
C ILE A 72 2.33 -7.69 -12.76
N VAL A 73 2.06 -6.51 -13.33
CA VAL A 73 0.71 -5.98 -13.51
C VAL A 73 -0.10 -6.83 -14.47
N ASP A 74 0.50 -7.22 -15.59
CA ASP A 74 -0.20 -7.97 -16.62
C ASP A 74 -0.40 -9.42 -16.18
N LEU A 75 0.63 -10.02 -15.58
CA LEU A 75 0.50 -11.34 -14.96
C LEU A 75 -0.61 -11.39 -13.90
N ALA A 76 -0.72 -10.35 -13.07
CA ALA A 76 -1.77 -10.28 -12.05
C ALA A 76 -3.17 -10.17 -12.66
N LYS A 77 -3.34 -9.41 -13.74
CA LYS A 77 -4.63 -9.32 -14.45
C LYS A 77 -5.03 -10.68 -15.03
N ASP A 78 -4.08 -11.40 -15.60
CA ASP A 78 -4.30 -12.71 -16.21
C ASP A 78 -4.66 -13.78 -15.15
N GLU A 79 -3.91 -13.82 -14.03
CA GLU A 79 -4.10 -14.83 -12.98
C GLU A 79 -5.29 -14.52 -12.05
N LEU A 80 -5.55 -13.25 -11.73
CA LEU A 80 -6.55 -12.86 -10.73
C LEU A 80 -7.86 -12.33 -11.33
N GLY A 81 -7.91 -12.09 -12.64
CA GLY A 81 -9.10 -11.57 -13.33
C GLY A 81 -9.53 -10.17 -12.86
N LEU A 82 -8.61 -9.40 -12.25
CA LEU A 82 -8.86 -8.09 -11.66
C LEU A 82 -7.99 -7.02 -12.32
N PRO A 83 -8.46 -5.76 -12.44
CA PRO A 83 -7.58 -4.68 -12.84
C PRO A 83 -6.44 -4.53 -11.82
N ALA A 84 -5.23 -4.27 -12.29
CA ALA A 84 -4.05 -4.12 -11.45
C ALA A 84 -3.24 -2.88 -11.84
N ILE A 85 -2.67 -2.20 -10.85
CA ILE A 85 -1.80 -1.02 -11.01
C ILE A 85 -0.63 -1.04 -10.01
N ILE A 86 0.36 -0.20 -10.26
CA ILE A 86 1.45 0.09 -9.32
C ILE A 86 1.10 1.32 -8.48
N GLY A 87 1.17 1.20 -7.15
CA GLY A 87 0.92 2.27 -6.20
C GLY A 87 2.21 2.90 -5.66
N TYR A 88 2.59 4.04 -6.22
CA TYR A 88 3.72 4.84 -5.72
C TYR A 88 3.32 5.67 -4.49
N PRO A 89 4.26 5.95 -3.57
CA PRO A 89 4.05 6.95 -2.52
C PRO A 89 3.67 8.30 -3.15
N ILE A 90 2.65 8.95 -2.59
CA ILE A 90 2.17 10.28 -3.02
C ILE A 90 2.46 11.30 -1.92
N ASP A 91 2.68 12.56 -2.32
CA ASP A 91 2.85 13.70 -1.42
C ASP A 91 4.01 13.57 -0.40
N VAL A 92 5.09 12.89 -0.80
CA VAL A 92 6.29 12.72 0.03
C VAL A 92 7.35 13.76 -0.37
N ASP A 93 7.40 14.87 0.36
CA ASP A 93 8.48 15.85 0.22
C ASP A 93 9.78 15.31 0.82
N SER A 94 10.78 15.04 -0.02
CA SER A 94 12.09 14.56 0.42
C SER A 94 13.21 15.10 -0.44
N ILE A 95 14.38 15.23 0.18
CA ILE A 95 15.62 15.68 -0.46
C ILE A 95 16.24 14.55 -1.32
N SER A 96 15.85 13.30 -1.07
CA SER A 96 16.44 12.12 -1.72
C SER A 96 15.49 11.51 -2.73
N ASP A 97 15.93 11.37 -3.99
CA ASP A 97 15.15 10.68 -5.02
C ASP A 97 14.83 9.22 -4.68
N LYS A 98 15.56 8.62 -3.72
CA LYS A 98 15.36 7.23 -3.31
C LYS A 98 14.01 6.97 -2.66
N VAL A 99 13.38 7.95 -2.01
CA VAL A 99 12.05 7.74 -1.39
C VAL A 99 10.94 7.51 -2.39
N ASN A 100 11.14 7.89 -3.66
CA ASN A 100 10.18 7.61 -4.72
C ASN A 100 10.21 6.14 -5.18
N SER A 101 11.15 5.33 -4.66
CA SER A 101 11.15 3.90 -4.91
C SER A 101 10.07 3.20 -4.10
N LEU A 102 9.35 2.28 -4.75
CA LEU A 102 8.33 1.42 -4.13
C LEU A 102 8.88 0.60 -2.95
N ALA A 103 10.20 0.37 -2.89
CA ALA A 103 10.84 -0.28 -1.76
C ALA A 103 10.69 0.50 -0.44
N PHE A 104 10.52 1.82 -0.50
CA PHE A 104 10.33 2.68 0.68
C PHE A 104 8.87 2.90 1.06
N SER A 105 7.90 2.45 0.26
CA SER A 105 6.47 2.60 0.57
C SER A 105 6.08 2.13 1.97
N PRO A 106 6.59 0.99 2.50
CA PRO A 106 6.27 0.57 3.87
C PRO A 106 6.80 1.54 4.93
N ALA A 107 8.03 2.02 4.77
CA ALA A 107 8.64 2.95 5.73
C ALA A 107 7.92 4.30 5.74
N ILE A 108 7.59 4.83 4.55
CA ILE A 108 6.81 6.07 4.40
C ILE A 108 5.44 5.91 5.07
N GLY A 109 4.73 4.82 4.77
CA GLY A 109 3.41 4.54 5.37
C GLY A 109 3.45 4.47 6.90
N LEU A 110 4.50 3.89 7.49
CA LEU A 110 4.67 3.85 8.95
C LEU A 110 4.91 5.23 9.55
N VAL A 111 5.71 6.08 8.90
CA VAL A 111 5.98 7.45 9.36
C VAL A 111 4.71 8.30 9.28
N GLU A 112 4.00 8.26 8.15
CA GLU A 112 2.72 8.95 7.95
C GLU A 112 1.68 8.50 8.98
N TRP A 113 1.58 7.19 9.21
CA TRP A 113 0.68 6.64 10.22
C TRP A 113 1.03 7.15 11.62
N GLY A 114 2.30 7.14 12.01
CA GLY A 114 2.77 7.69 13.29
C GLY A 114 2.49 9.19 13.44
N ALA A 115 2.71 9.99 12.39
CA ALA A 115 2.42 11.42 12.38
C ALA A 115 0.90 11.70 12.51
N SER A 116 0.06 10.90 11.84
CA SER A 116 -1.40 10.99 11.97
C SER A 116 -1.87 10.71 13.40
N MET A 117 -1.24 9.77 14.11
CA MET A 117 -1.56 9.48 15.51
C MET A 117 -1.15 10.63 16.45
N ALA A 118 0.03 11.20 16.25
CA ALA A 118 0.50 12.34 17.05
C ALA A 118 -0.42 13.56 16.90
N THR A 119 -0.86 13.87 15.68
CA THR A 119 -1.80 14.97 15.40
C THR A 119 -3.20 14.69 15.94
N SER A 120 -3.65 13.43 15.95
CA SER A 120 -4.91 12.99 16.56
C SER A 120 -4.95 13.25 18.07
N HIS A 121 -3.85 12.99 18.78
CA HIS A 121 -3.75 13.20 20.22
C HIS A 121 -3.67 14.68 20.62
N ILE A 122 -3.22 15.57 19.73
CA ILE A 122 -3.15 17.02 19.96
C ILE A 122 -4.54 17.70 19.85
N ARG A 123 -5.55 17.05 19.24
CA ARG A 123 -6.94 17.56 19.14
C ARG A 123 -7.81 17.32 20.39
N LYS A 124 -7.23 17.15 21.58
CA LYS A 124 -7.98 17.28 22.84
C LYS A 124 -7.74 18.66 23.46
N GLY A 125 -8.59 19.62 23.11
CA GLY A 125 -8.70 20.89 23.83
C GLY A 125 -10.10 21.50 23.70
N PRO A 126 -10.49 22.38 24.64
CA PRO A 126 -10.60 22.16 26.07
C PRO A 126 -12.00 21.66 26.46
N SER A 127 -12.16 21.26 27.72
CA SER A 127 -13.43 20.94 28.36
C SER A 127 -14.52 21.98 28.07
N ARG A 128 -15.50 21.61 27.25
CA ARG A 128 -16.71 22.42 26.98
C ARG A 128 -17.70 22.33 28.17
N LEU A 129 -17.21 22.60 29.37
CA LEU A 129 -17.98 22.68 30.61
C LEU A 129 -17.97 24.11 31.21
N GLN A 130 -17.80 25.14 30.38
CA GLN A 130 -18.02 26.54 30.77
C GLN A 130 -19.32 27.13 30.19
N GLY A 131 -19.94 26.47 29.20
CA GLY A 131 -21.18 26.93 28.56
C GLY A 131 -22.46 26.46 29.26
N ALA A 132 -22.40 25.41 30.08
CA ALA A 132 -23.56 24.86 30.77
C ALA A 132 -24.09 25.78 31.88
N GLY A 133 -23.20 26.50 32.59
CA GLY A 133 -23.59 27.44 33.64
C GLY A 133 -24.38 28.64 33.11
N LYS A 134 -23.94 29.25 32.02
CA LYS A 134 -24.63 30.40 31.39
C LYS A 134 -25.96 30.02 30.73
N ALA A 135 -26.10 28.77 30.28
CA ALA A 135 -27.35 28.26 29.74
C ALA A 135 -28.38 27.97 30.84
N LEU A 136 -27.94 27.42 31.97
CA LEU A 136 -28.80 27.16 33.13
C LEU A 136 -29.28 28.47 33.80
N GLU A 137 -28.44 29.51 33.88
CA GLU A 137 -28.86 30.83 34.39
C GLU A 137 -29.95 31.48 33.53
N LYS A 138 -29.86 31.38 32.19
CA LYS A 138 -30.88 31.92 31.29
C LYS A 138 -32.21 31.18 31.39
N ILE A 139 -32.19 29.87 31.59
CA ILE A 139 -33.41 29.06 31.76
C ILE A 139 -34.07 29.35 33.12
N GLN A 140 -33.29 29.54 34.19
CA GLN A 140 -33.83 29.93 35.49
C GLN A 140 -34.48 31.31 35.50
N GLY A 141 -33.93 32.28 34.76
CA GLY A 141 -34.55 33.60 34.58
C GLY A 141 -35.89 33.53 33.85
N PHE A 142 -35.97 32.69 32.82
CA PHE A 142 -37.20 32.52 32.02
C PHE A 142 -38.33 31.86 32.81
N TRP A 143 -38.02 30.84 33.63
CA TRP A 143 -39.01 30.14 34.47
C TRP A 143 -39.61 31.03 35.57
N LYS A 144 -38.82 31.96 36.14
CA LYS A 144 -39.30 32.95 37.12
C LYS A 144 -40.25 34.00 36.54
N THR A 145 -40.33 34.11 35.21
CA THR A 145 -41.17 35.10 34.53
C THR A 145 -42.49 34.50 33.99
N LEU A 146 -42.63 33.17 34.03
CA LEU A 146 -43.77 32.44 33.46
C LEU A 146 -44.67 31.75 34.50
N ILE A 147 -44.38 31.91 35.79
CA ILE A 147 -45.25 31.47 36.89
C ILE A 147 -45.69 32.74 37.65
N PRO A 148 -47.00 32.99 37.83
CA PRO A 148 -47.50 34.14 38.58
C PRO A 148 -47.07 34.13 40.06
#